data_AF-A0A7C6MDP9-F1
#
_entry.id   AF-A0A7C6MDP9-F1
#
_cell.length_a   1.000
_cell.length_b   1.000
_cell.length_c   1.000
_cell.angle_alpha   90.00
_cell.angle_beta   90.00
_cell.angle_gamma   90.00
#
_symmetry.space_group_name_H-M   'P 1'
#
loop_
_entity.id
_entity.type
_entity.pdbx_description
1 polymer ?
#
loop_
_entity_poly.entity_id
_entity_poly.type
_entity_poly.pdbx_seq_one_letter_code
_entity_poly.pdbx_strand_id
1 'polypeptide(L)'
;ARALVINPTDSDALLVHGQAQAKLGEHQAAIDAYRKALTFVPVDWCEPYTSMQESFGALGQPEQATWAETMATTCTGDRMAARERLAELADGPAGVDAMLSLGLMAEQDNEKALAVEWYRKVLERDARNIGAISALAGLGVGPDGTVVEPEK
;
A
#
# COMPACT_ATOMS: atom_id res chain seq x y z
N ALA A 1 9.15 27.98 18.17
CA ALA A 1 8.20 27.42 17.20
C ALA A 1 7.30 26.43 17.92
N ARG A 2 5.97 26.56 17.82
CA ARG A 2 5.03 25.56 18.35
C ARG A 2 4.83 24.53 17.24
N ALA A 3 5.34 23.31 17.42
CA ALA A 3 5.03 22.22 16.52
C ALA A 3 3.51 21.98 16.54
N LEU A 4 2.89 21.89 15.36
CA LEU A 4 1.52 21.42 15.24
C LEU A 4 1.49 19.97 15.74
N VAL A 5 0.59 19.68 16.69
CA VAL A 5 0.35 18.29 17.12
C VAL A 5 -0.41 17.62 15.98
N ILE A 6 0.25 16.71 15.27
CA ILE A 6 -0.39 15.90 14.24
C ILE A 6 -1.08 14.74 14.94
N ASN A 7 -2.37 14.58 14.68
CA ASN A 7 -3.08 13.38 15.12
C ASN A 7 -2.52 12.18 14.35
N PRO A 8 -1.95 11.16 15.03
CA PRO A 8 -1.27 10.05 14.37
C PRO A 8 -2.21 9.10 13.62
N THR A 9 -3.52 9.28 13.71
CA THR A 9 -4.52 8.45 13.02
C THR A 9 -5.38 9.25 12.03
N ASP A 10 -5.10 10.53 11.84
CA ASP A 10 -5.80 11.37 10.88
C ASP A 10 -5.04 11.29 9.54
N SER A 11 -5.61 10.54 8.59
CA SER A 11 -5.00 10.30 7.28
C SER A 11 -4.71 11.60 6.54
N ASP A 12 -5.63 12.57 6.54
CA ASP A 12 -5.43 13.85 5.86
C ASP A 12 -4.30 14.65 6.52
N ALA A 13 -4.24 14.67 7.85
CA ALA A 13 -3.15 15.32 8.57
C ALA A 13 -1.78 14.67 8.29
N LEU A 14 -1.73 13.34 8.18
CA LEU A 14 -0.53 12.58 7.83
C LEU A 14 -0.08 12.84 6.39
N LEU A 15 -1.03 12.96 5.45
CA LEU A 15 -0.75 13.36 4.07
C LEU A 15 -0.12 14.76 4.03
N VAL A 16 -0.74 15.76 4.68
CA VAL A 16 -0.21 17.13 4.72
C VAL A 16 1.16 17.17 5.38
N HIS A 17 1.39 16.36 6.42
CA HIS A 17 2.70 16.23 7.04
C HIS A 17 3.75 15.70 6.07
N GLY A 18 3.45 14.62 5.34
CA GLY A 18 4.34 14.09 4.31
C GLY A 18 4.64 15.11 3.21
N GLN A 19 3.63 15.87 2.75
CA GLN A 19 3.81 16.93 1.76
C GLN A 19 4.75 18.03 2.26
N ALA A 20 4.67 18.38 3.55
CA ALA A 20 5.59 19.33 4.16
C ALA A 20 7.03 18.78 4.19
N GLN A 21 7.22 17.51 4.53
CA GLN A 21 8.53 16.84 4.52
C GLN A 21 9.12 16.77 3.11
N ALA A 22 8.30 16.44 2.10
CA ALA A 22 8.74 16.41 0.69
C ALA A 22 9.20 17.79 0.21
N LYS A 23 8.51 18.87 0.61
CA LYS A 23 8.92 20.26 0.32
C LYS A 23 10.25 20.65 0.97
N LEU A 24 10.62 19.99 2.06
CA LEU A 24 11.92 20.16 2.72
C LEU A 24 13.02 19.27 2.10
N GLY A 25 12.69 18.45 1.10
CA GLY A 25 13.60 17.47 0.49
C GLY A 25 13.75 16.18 1.29
N GLU A 26 12.98 16.00 2.37
CA GLU A 26 13.01 14.83 3.25
C GLU A 26 12.13 13.71 2.66
N HIS A 27 12.41 13.29 1.43
CA HIS A 27 11.55 12.39 0.66
C HIS A 27 11.30 11.03 1.34
N GLN A 28 12.28 10.46 2.03
CA GLN A 28 12.07 9.20 2.76
C GLN A 28 11.09 9.38 3.93
N ALA A 29 11.21 10.47 4.67
CA ALA A 29 10.31 10.75 5.79
C ALA A 29 8.89 11.06 5.30
N ALA A 30 8.78 11.73 4.15
CA ALA A 30 7.50 11.96 3.47
C ALA A 30 6.81 10.65 3.09
N ILE A 31 7.54 9.71 2.47
CA ILE A 31 7.04 8.36 2.13
C ILE A 31 6.52 7.64 3.37
N ASP A 32 7.24 7.71 4.50
CA ASP A 32 6.80 7.08 5.75
C ASP A 32 5.50 7.69 6.29
N ALA A 33 5.31 9.00 6.13
CA ALA A 33 4.07 9.68 6.50
C ALA A 33 2.90 9.29 5.58
N TYR A 34 3.13 9.22 4.26
CA TYR A 34 2.13 8.78 3.30
C TYR A 34 1.69 7.33 3.54
N ARG A 35 2.64 6.41 3.81
CA ARG A 35 2.32 5.02 4.16
C ARG A 35 1.45 4.90 5.42
N LYS A 36 1.68 5.75 6.43
CA LYS A 36 0.80 5.81 7.61
C LYS A 36 -0.60 6.30 7.26
N ALA A 37 -0.70 7.33 6.42
CA ALA A 37 -2.00 7.83 5.96
C ALA A 37 -2.81 6.73 5.24
N LEU A 38 -2.14 5.97 4.37
CA LEU A 38 -2.71 4.88 3.58
C LEU A 38 -3.07 3.64 4.41
N THR A 39 -2.65 3.54 5.68
CA THR A 39 -3.06 2.43 6.56
C THR A 39 -4.57 2.40 6.78
N PHE A 40 -5.25 3.54 6.71
CA PHE A 40 -6.70 3.65 6.93
C PHE A 40 -7.51 3.75 5.63
N VAL A 41 -6.90 4.23 4.54
CA VAL A 41 -7.54 4.34 3.22
C VAL A 41 -6.54 3.86 2.15
N PRO A 42 -6.44 2.53 1.94
CA PRO A 42 -5.36 1.95 1.14
C PRO A 42 -5.62 1.88 -0.37
N VAL A 43 -6.86 2.02 -0.82
CA VAL A 43 -7.24 1.95 -2.24
C VAL A 43 -8.16 3.12 -2.56
N ASP A 44 -8.14 3.59 -3.81
CA ASP A 44 -8.95 4.70 -4.32
C ASP A 44 -8.74 6.05 -3.62
N TRP A 45 -7.60 6.23 -2.97
CA TRP A 45 -7.14 7.53 -2.49
C TRP A 45 -5.82 7.92 -3.15
N CYS A 46 -5.91 8.66 -4.24
CA CYS A 46 -4.80 8.81 -5.17
C CYS A 46 -3.77 9.88 -4.78
N GLU A 47 -4.14 10.87 -3.97
CA GLU A 47 -3.24 11.98 -3.60
C GLU A 47 -1.96 11.55 -2.84
N PRO A 48 -2.03 10.64 -1.85
CA PRO A 48 -0.82 10.10 -1.23
C PRO A 48 0.06 9.34 -2.23
N TYR A 49 -0.55 8.59 -3.17
CA TYR A 49 0.20 7.84 -4.17
C TYR A 49 0.91 8.74 -5.19
N THR A 50 0.27 9.80 -5.66
CA THR A 50 0.94 10.83 -6.48
C THR A 50 2.12 11.44 -5.71
N SER A 51 1.91 11.76 -4.42
CA SER A 51 2.96 12.34 -3.58
C SER A 51 4.13 11.37 -3.33
N MET A 52 3.85 10.07 -3.22
CA MET A 52 4.86 9.01 -3.14
C MET A 52 5.62 8.85 -4.45
N GLN A 53 4.93 8.89 -5.59
CA GLN A 53 5.54 8.80 -6.93
C GLN A 53 6.59 9.90 -7.15
N GLU A 54 6.26 11.15 -6.80
CA GLU A 54 7.22 12.27 -6.85
C GLU A 54 8.42 12.03 -5.91
N SER A 55 8.17 11.58 -4.68
CA SER A 55 9.21 11.35 -3.68
C SER A 55 10.14 10.19 -4.06
N PHE A 56 9.60 9.10 -4.59
CA PHE A 56 10.39 7.99 -5.13
C PHE A 56 11.21 8.40 -6.35
N GLY A 57 10.66 9.24 -7.23
CA GLY A 57 11.39 9.84 -8.34
C GLY A 57 12.59 10.66 -7.87
N ALA A 58 12.41 11.51 -6.85
CA ALA A 58 13.49 12.30 -6.27
C ALA A 58 14.58 11.45 -5.59
N LEU A 59 14.22 10.27 -5.06
CA LEU A 59 15.17 9.30 -4.48
C LEU A 59 15.83 8.38 -5.52
N GLY A 60 15.46 8.47 -6.80
CA GLY A 60 15.98 7.58 -7.85
C GLY A 60 15.49 6.14 -7.71
N GLN A 61 14.25 5.94 -7.25
CA GLN A 61 13.59 4.64 -7.06
C GLN A 61 12.48 4.42 -8.11
N PRO A 62 12.83 4.13 -9.38
CA PRO A 62 11.90 4.19 -10.50
C PRO A 62 10.79 3.12 -10.45
N GLU A 63 11.08 1.93 -9.92
CA GLU A 63 10.06 0.87 -9.83
C GLU A 63 9.01 1.18 -8.77
N GLN A 64 9.43 1.70 -7.61
CA GLN A 64 8.51 2.18 -6.57
C GLN A 64 7.71 3.40 -7.05
N ALA A 65 8.33 4.30 -7.82
CA ALA A 65 7.63 5.41 -8.44
C ALA A 65 6.55 4.91 -9.43
N THR A 66 6.86 3.89 -10.23
CA THR A 66 5.91 3.25 -11.14
C THR A 66 4.75 2.59 -10.38
N TRP A 67 5.04 1.88 -9.29
CA TRP A 67 4.01 1.30 -8.43
C TRP A 67 3.07 2.39 -7.89
N ALA A 68 3.65 3.48 -7.35
CA ALA A 68 2.88 4.58 -6.79
C ALA A 68 2.05 5.30 -7.87
N GLU A 69 2.61 5.52 -9.06
CA GLU A 69 1.87 6.02 -10.22
C GLU A 69 0.68 5.13 -10.56
N THR A 70 0.93 3.82 -10.63
CA THR A 70 -0.11 2.83 -10.97
C THR A 70 -1.25 2.88 -9.95
N MET A 71 -0.93 2.92 -8.65
CA MET A 71 -1.93 3.08 -7.60
C MET A 71 -2.68 4.42 -7.71
N ALA A 72 -2.00 5.52 -8.05
CA ALA A 72 -2.63 6.82 -8.25
C ALA A 72 -3.61 6.85 -9.44
N THR A 73 -3.46 5.96 -10.43
CA THR A 73 -4.41 5.87 -11.54
C THR A 73 -5.70 5.13 -11.17
N THR A 74 -5.75 4.40 -10.04
CA THR A 74 -6.94 3.60 -9.66
C THR A 74 -8.23 4.44 -9.47
N CYS A 75 -8.12 5.71 -9.08
CA CYS A 75 -9.30 6.58 -8.91
C CYS A 75 -9.98 7.00 -10.23
N THR A 76 -9.22 7.05 -11.32
CA THR A 76 -9.69 7.65 -12.60
C THR A 76 -9.48 6.77 -13.81
N GLY A 77 -8.66 5.73 -13.66
CA GLY A 77 -8.19 4.86 -14.73
C GLY A 77 -8.88 3.50 -14.74
N ASP A 78 -8.45 2.68 -15.69
CA ASP A 78 -8.92 1.31 -15.80
C ASP A 78 -8.29 0.45 -14.69
N ARG A 79 -9.13 0.05 -13.73
CA ARG A 79 -8.73 -0.83 -12.62
C ARG A 79 -8.09 -2.13 -13.10
N MET A 80 -8.51 -2.68 -14.24
CA MET A 80 -7.90 -3.89 -14.81
C MET A 80 -6.49 -3.63 -15.31
N ALA A 81 -6.28 -2.55 -16.05
CA ALA A 81 -4.95 -2.16 -16.50
C ALA A 81 -4.01 -1.89 -15.31
N ALA A 82 -4.51 -1.26 -14.24
CA ALA A 82 -3.74 -1.06 -13.01
C ALA A 82 -3.33 -2.40 -12.38
N ARG A 83 -4.23 -3.38 -12.31
CA ARG A 83 -3.90 -4.71 -11.77
C ARG A 83 -2.86 -5.45 -12.62
N GLU A 84 -2.98 -5.41 -13.95
CA GLU A 84 -1.99 -6.00 -14.86
C GLU A 84 -0.62 -5.39 -14.63
N ARG A 85 -0.55 -4.05 -14.55
CA ARG A 85 0.70 -3.35 -14.32
C ARG A 85 1.32 -3.65 -12.96
N LEU A 86 0.52 -3.78 -11.91
CA LEU A 86 0.99 -4.20 -10.59
C LEU A 86 1.52 -5.64 -10.62
N ALA A 87 0.90 -6.53 -11.37
CA ALA A 87 1.34 -7.92 -11.50
C ALA A 87 2.72 -8.02 -12.18
N GLU A 88 3.01 -7.16 -13.16
CA GLU A 88 4.34 -7.07 -13.78
C GLU A 88 5.43 -6.60 -12.79
N LEU A 89 5.08 -5.75 -11.83
CA LEU A 89 6.00 -5.26 -10.81
C LEU A 89 6.21 -6.26 -9.67
N ALA A 90 5.39 -7.30 -9.56
CA ALA A 90 5.38 -8.25 -8.45
C ALA A 90 6.74 -8.93 -8.23
N ASP A 91 7.54 -9.08 -9.30
CA ASP A 91 8.86 -9.70 -9.24
C ASP A 91 10.01 -8.76 -8.89
N GLY A 92 9.81 -7.45 -9.02
CA GLY A 92 10.86 -6.45 -8.83
C GLY A 92 11.03 -5.92 -7.40
N PRO A 93 11.91 -4.92 -7.22
CA PRO A 93 12.07 -4.10 -6.02
C PRO A 93 10.77 -3.54 -5.41
N ALA A 94 9.75 -3.26 -6.22
CA ALA A 94 8.43 -2.82 -5.75
C ALA A 94 7.46 -3.99 -5.49
N GLY A 95 7.92 -5.24 -5.60
CA GLY A 95 7.07 -6.42 -5.65
C GLY A 95 6.22 -6.64 -4.40
N VAL A 96 6.78 -6.40 -3.21
CA VAL A 96 6.01 -6.51 -1.96
C VAL A 96 4.86 -5.51 -1.92
N ASP A 97 5.14 -4.24 -2.25
CA ASP A 97 4.12 -3.19 -2.30
C ASP A 97 3.07 -3.49 -3.40
N ALA A 98 3.50 -3.98 -4.57
CA ALA A 98 2.62 -4.32 -5.68
C ALA A 98 1.68 -5.51 -5.37
N MET A 99 2.21 -6.59 -4.80
CA MET A 99 1.40 -7.74 -4.39
C MET A 99 0.43 -7.39 -3.26
N LEU A 100 0.85 -6.56 -2.30
CA LEU A 100 -0.03 -6.09 -1.24
C LEU A 100 -1.19 -5.26 -1.82
N SER A 101 -0.90 -4.33 -2.74
CA SER A 101 -1.92 -3.58 -3.47
C SER A 101 -2.90 -4.49 -4.23
N LEU A 102 -2.41 -5.52 -4.92
CA LEU A 102 -3.26 -6.48 -5.65
C LEU A 102 -4.20 -7.24 -4.71
N GLY A 103 -3.71 -7.65 -3.53
CA GLY A 103 -4.55 -8.27 -2.51
C GLY A 103 -5.65 -7.34 -2.01
N LEU A 104 -5.31 -6.09 -1.71
CA LEU A 104 -6.25 -5.09 -1.21
C LEU A 104 -7.33 -4.75 -2.25
N MET A 105 -6.95 -4.62 -3.52
CA MET A 105 -7.90 -4.41 -4.62
C MET A 105 -8.82 -5.62 -4.81
N ALA A 106 -8.29 -6.84 -4.69
CA ALA A 106 -9.11 -8.05 -4.76
C ALA A 106 -10.10 -8.15 -3.59
N GLU A 107 -9.73 -7.73 -2.37
CA GLU A 107 -10.67 -7.65 -1.25
C GLU A 107 -11.81 -6.66 -1.50
N GLN A 108 -11.47 -5.47 -2.02
CA GLN A 108 -12.47 -4.45 -2.35
C GLN A 108 -13.48 -4.96 -3.39
N ASP A 109 -13.00 -5.74 -4.35
CA ASP A 109 -13.83 -6.32 -5.42
C ASP A 109 -14.48 -7.66 -5.00
N ASN A 110 -14.38 -8.03 -3.72
CA ASN A 110 -14.94 -9.25 -3.11
C ASN A 110 -14.40 -10.57 -3.70
N GLU A 111 -13.18 -10.54 -4.24
CA GLU A 111 -12.46 -11.68 -4.81
C GLU A 111 -11.56 -12.35 -3.76
N LYS A 112 -12.17 -12.85 -2.68
CA LYS A 112 -11.45 -13.35 -1.49
C LYS A 112 -10.34 -14.36 -1.80
N ALA A 113 -10.59 -15.31 -2.70
CA ALA A 113 -9.59 -16.33 -3.06
C ALA A 113 -8.33 -15.70 -3.68
N LEU A 114 -8.52 -14.69 -4.54
CA LEU A 114 -7.43 -13.97 -5.19
C LEU A 114 -6.68 -13.08 -4.18
N ALA A 115 -7.40 -12.42 -3.27
CA ALA A 115 -6.79 -11.65 -2.19
C ALA A 115 -5.85 -12.52 -1.33
N VAL A 116 -6.33 -13.70 -0.91
CA VAL A 116 -5.55 -14.67 -0.13
C VAL A 116 -4.30 -15.11 -0.89
N GLU A 117 -4.40 -15.36 -2.19
CA GLU A 117 -3.26 -15.74 -3.02
C GLU A 117 -2.17 -14.66 -2.99
N TRP A 118 -2.54 -13.41 -3.22
CA TRP A 118 -1.58 -12.30 -3.22
C TRP A 118 -0.94 -12.08 -1.85
N TYR A 119 -1.72 -12.11 -0.77
CA TYR A 119 -1.15 -11.97 0.57
C TYR A 119 -0.20 -13.10 0.94
N ARG A 120 -0.45 -14.33 0.49
CA ARG A 120 0.52 -15.43 0.67
C ARG A 120 1.81 -15.16 -0.08
N LYS A 121 1.74 -14.70 -1.34
CA LYS A 121 2.93 -14.31 -2.12
C LYS A 121 3.71 -13.17 -1.44
N VAL A 122 3.01 -12.24 -0.78
CA VAL A 122 3.68 -11.23 0.08
C VAL A 122 4.45 -11.92 1.21
N LEU A 123 3.84 -12.86 1.93
CA LEU A 123 4.48 -13.56 3.05
C LEU A 123 5.62 -14.49 2.64
N GLU A 124 5.63 -14.99 1.40
CA GLU A 124 6.77 -15.72 0.84
C GLU A 124 8.01 -14.82 0.67
N ARG A 125 7.83 -13.53 0.38
CA ARG A 125 8.92 -12.55 0.26
C ARG A 125 9.27 -11.86 1.58
N ASP A 126 8.26 -11.54 2.36
CA ASP A 126 8.35 -10.88 3.66
C ASP A 126 7.39 -11.56 4.65
N ALA A 127 7.89 -12.59 5.32
CA ALA A 127 7.14 -13.36 6.29
C ALA A 127 6.65 -12.55 7.51
N ARG A 128 7.14 -11.32 7.70
CA ARG A 128 6.75 -10.43 8.81
C ARG A 128 5.91 -9.24 8.33
N ASN A 129 5.42 -9.27 7.09
CA ASN A 129 4.59 -8.20 6.54
C ASN A 129 3.26 -8.11 7.31
N ILE A 130 3.15 -7.10 8.17
CA ILE A 130 1.98 -6.94 9.06
C ILE A 130 0.70 -6.68 8.29
N GLY A 131 0.77 -6.01 7.13
CA GLY A 131 -0.38 -5.76 6.26
C GLY A 131 -1.00 -7.07 5.77
N ALA A 132 -0.19 -7.93 5.16
CA ALA A 132 -0.65 -9.23 4.66
C ALA A 132 -1.13 -10.16 5.78
N ILE A 133 -0.42 -10.20 6.93
CA ILE A 133 -0.85 -11.00 8.10
C ILE A 133 -2.23 -10.54 8.60
N SER A 134 -2.41 -9.24 8.77
CA SER A 134 -3.66 -8.67 9.30
C SER A 134 -4.81 -8.87 8.32
N ALA A 135 -4.57 -8.71 7.02
CA ALA A 135 -5.56 -8.92 5.98
C ALA A 135 -6.01 -10.40 5.91
N LEU A 136 -5.07 -11.35 5.92
CA LEU A 136 -5.39 -12.78 5.98
C LEU A 136 -6.20 -13.15 7.23
N ALA A 137 -5.81 -12.64 8.39
CA ALA A 137 -6.57 -12.85 9.63
C ALA A 137 -8.00 -12.29 9.53
N GLY A 138 -8.18 -11.09 8.93
CA GLY A 138 -9.49 -10.50 8.65
C GLY A 138 -10.35 -11.36 7.71
N LEU A 139 -9.72 -12.12 6.82
CA LEU A 139 -10.36 -13.08 5.92
C LEU A 139 -10.58 -14.48 6.55
N GLY A 140 -10.18 -14.70 7.80
CA GLY A 140 -10.30 -15.99 8.49
C GLY A 140 -9.27 -17.03 8.03
N VAL A 141 -8.15 -16.59 7.46
CA VAL A 141 -7.08 -17.44 6.94
C VAL A 141 -5.80 -17.22 7.74
N GLY A 142 -5.20 -18.29 8.24
CA GLY A 142 -3.90 -18.27 8.90
C GLY A 142 -2.77 -17.94 7.92
N PRO A 143 -1.63 -17.45 8.41
CA PRO A 143 -0.48 -17.10 7.56
C PRO A 143 0.12 -18.31 6.82
N ASP A 144 -0.10 -19.53 7.31
CA ASP A 144 0.24 -20.81 6.67
C ASP A 144 -0.85 -21.34 5.73
N GLY A 145 -1.96 -20.61 5.63
CA GLY A 145 -3.08 -20.95 4.77
C GLY A 145 -4.13 -21.87 5.38
N THR A 146 -4.04 -22.15 6.68
CA THR A 146 -5.09 -22.86 7.42
C THR A 146 -6.33 -21.99 7.54
N VAL A 147 -7.53 -22.58 7.37
CA VAL A 147 -8.77 -21.86 7.68
C VAL A 147 -8.92 -21.84 9.19
N VAL A 148 -9.00 -20.65 9.78
CA VAL A 148 -9.19 -20.51 11.22
C VAL A 148 -10.69 -20.64 11.49
N GLU A 149 -11.13 -21.80 11.98
CA GLU A 149 -12.52 -21.97 12.42
C GLU A 149 -12.80 -21.07 13.63
N PRO A 150 -13.98 -20.42 13.71
CA PRO A 150 -14.32 -19.62 14.87
C PRO A 150 -14.42 -20.52 16.12
N GLU A 151 -13.75 -20.12 17.20
CA GLU A 151 -13.90 -20.78 18.50
C GLU A 151 -15.38 -20.70 18.94
N LYS A 152 -15.95 -21.86 19.31
CA LYS A 152 -17.36 -22.03 19.69
C LYS A 152 -17.74 -21.29 20.95
#